data_AF-A0A0A1PPB8-F1
#
_entry.id   AF-A0A0A1PPB8-F1
#
_cell.length_a   1.000
_cell.length_b   1.000
_cell.length_c   1.000
_cell.angle_alpha   90.00
_cell.angle_beta   90.00
_cell.angle_gamma   90.00
#
_symmetry.space_group_name_H-M   'P 1'
#
loop_
_entity.id
_entity.type
_entity.pdbx_description
1 polymer ?
#
loop_
_entity_poly.entity_id
_entity_poly.type
_entity_poly.pdbx_seq_one_letter_code
_entity_poly.pdbx_strand_id
1 'polypeptide(L)'
;MSPRAALSACLLAVALGALLAATPHVRAAGPERMDLTIYVKGDLIARGGVIVVNPVPVPPEQWRAAVTATAPGLPPPADLGSPPAGEARLTLAVESRYANVQFLFPEGTRYTYRLRPHPDARAPAPPDVQILEVAGDYELSVGFAGQQTSGDRTIRIPGPDTDERDARVLAVIARDRSARQPRIACAAQPAIQLCTFPQADWPAISERWRRERLALDREYRRMERLDECQQAAERDGRRRSACELVSGENEEPRYEYRP
;
A
#
# COMPACT_ATOMS: atom_id res chain seq x y z
N MET A 1 -62.33 -68.87 12.05
CA MET A 1 -62.11 -70.07 11.21
C MET A 1 -61.06 -69.71 10.16
N SER A 2 -59.83 -70.21 10.32
CA SER A 2 -58.84 -70.42 9.25
C SER A 2 -59.43 -71.36 8.16
N PRO A 3 -58.88 -71.53 6.92
CA PRO A 3 -57.43 -71.52 6.63
C PRO A 3 -56.91 -71.19 5.19
N ARG A 4 -55.57 -71.17 5.09
CA ARG A 4 -54.65 -71.57 3.98
C ARG A 4 -54.57 -70.68 2.72
N ALA A 5 -53.46 -69.99 2.42
CA ALA A 5 -52.08 -70.43 2.10
C ALA A 5 -51.90 -70.90 0.64
N ALA A 6 -51.11 -70.15 -0.15
CA ALA A 6 -50.19 -70.70 -1.15
C ALA A 6 -49.15 -69.64 -1.54
N LEU A 7 -47.88 -70.02 -1.42
CA LEU A 7 -46.70 -69.28 -1.84
C LEU A 7 -46.68 -69.14 -3.37
N SER A 8 -46.17 -68.01 -3.87
CA SER A 8 -45.52 -68.00 -5.18
C SER A 8 -44.30 -67.10 -5.15
N ALA A 9 -43.16 -67.76 -5.35
CA ALA A 9 -41.85 -67.17 -5.50
C ALA A 9 -41.76 -66.46 -6.85
N CYS A 10 -41.24 -65.23 -6.88
CA CYS A 10 -40.68 -64.67 -8.10
C CYS A 10 -39.56 -63.68 -7.78
N LEU A 11 -38.35 -64.16 -8.08
CA LEU A 11 -37.16 -63.44 -8.55
C LEU A 11 -36.78 -62.11 -7.88
N LEU A 12 -35.74 -62.21 -7.05
CA LEU A 12 -34.70 -61.18 -6.95
C LEU A 12 -34.18 -60.84 -8.36
N ALA A 13 -34.50 -59.65 -8.85
CA ALA A 13 -33.69 -58.97 -9.86
C ALA A 13 -32.89 -57.89 -9.14
N VAL A 14 -31.67 -58.25 -8.72
CA VAL A 14 -30.66 -57.27 -8.28
C VAL A 14 -30.21 -56.52 -9.53
N ALA A 15 -30.91 -55.44 -9.85
CA ALA A 15 -30.44 -54.45 -10.79
C ALA A 15 -29.29 -53.69 -10.12
N LEU A 16 -28.08 -54.23 -10.25
CA LEU A 16 -26.83 -53.56 -9.90
C LEU A 16 -26.61 -52.45 -10.95
N GLY A 17 -27.42 -51.39 -10.85
CA GLY A 17 -27.20 -50.16 -11.57
C GLY A 17 -25.92 -49.55 -11.05
N ALA A 18 -24.84 -49.69 -11.82
CA ALA A 18 -23.60 -48.96 -11.62
C ALA A 18 -23.90 -47.47 -11.74
N LEU A 19 -24.30 -46.85 -10.62
CA LEU A 19 -24.09 -45.42 -10.41
C LEU A 19 -22.58 -45.24 -10.45
N LEU A 20 -22.08 -44.91 -11.64
CA LEU A 20 -20.87 -44.13 -11.81
C LEU A 20 -21.12 -42.82 -11.07
N ALA A 21 -20.83 -42.85 -9.77
CA ALA A 21 -20.62 -41.66 -8.98
C ALA A 21 -19.47 -40.92 -9.66
N ALA A 22 -19.81 -39.97 -10.52
CA ALA A 22 -18.91 -38.91 -10.92
C ALA A 22 -18.55 -38.19 -9.62
N THR A 23 -17.49 -38.66 -8.96
CA THR A 23 -16.86 -37.91 -7.90
C THR A 23 -16.46 -36.59 -8.55
N PRO A 24 -17.05 -35.44 -8.13
CA PRO A 24 -16.57 -34.18 -8.65
C PRO A 24 -15.09 -34.17 -8.33
N HIS A 25 -14.25 -34.05 -9.36
CA HIS A 25 -12.85 -33.73 -9.16
C HIS A 25 -12.85 -32.39 -8.44
N VAL A 26 -12.78 -32.46 -7.11
CA VAL A 26 -12.42 -31.34 -6.26
C VAL A 26 -11.02 -31.00 -6.71
N ARG A 27 -10.95 -30.10 -7.69
CA ARG A 27 -9.71 -29.50 -8.14
C ARG A 27 -9.12 -28.93 -6.87
N ALA A 28 -8.01 -29.52 -6.41
CA ALA A 28 -7.32 -29.03 -5.23
C ALA A 28 -7.13 -27.53 -5.44
N ALA A 29 -7.79 -26.73 -4.60
CA ALA A 29 -7.65 -25.28 -4.69
C ALA A 29 -6.15 -24.99 -4.56
N GLY A 30 -5.60 -24.25 -5.51
CA GLY A 30 -4.23 -23.77 -5.38
C GLY A 30 -4.09 -22.99 -4.06
N PRO A 31 -2.85 -22.75 -3.58
CA PRO A 31 -2.66 -21.92 -2.41
C PRO A 31 -3.36 -20.57 -2.63
N GLU A 32 -4.16 -20.14 -1.67
CA GLU A 32 -4.86 -18.87 -1.75
C GLU A 32 -3.84 -17.73 -1.91
N ARG A 33 -4.11 -16.81 -2.83
CA ARG A 33 -3.19 -15.71 -3.15
C ARG A 33 -3.97 -14.45 -3.44
N MET A 34 -3.39 -13.34 -3.04
CA MET A 34 -3.92 -12.01 -3.31
C MET A 34 -3.07 -11.31 -4.37
N ASP A 35 -3.71 -10.83 -5.43
CA ASP A 35 -3.07 -10.09 -6.53
C ASP A 35 -3.75 -8.73 -6.75
N LEU A 36 -3.04 -7.66 -6.43
CA LEU A 36 -3.57 -6.29 -6.48
C LEU A 36 -2.95 -5.48 -7.62
N THR A 37 -3.78 -4.89 -8.49
CA THR A 37 -3.31 -3.86 -9.44
C THR A 37 -3.78 -2.48 -9.01
N ILE A 38 -2.82 -1.59 -8.78
CA ILE A 38 -3.05 -0.18 -8.43
C ILE A 38 -2.82 0.64 -9.69
N TYR A 39 -3.90 1.16 -10.26
CA TYR A 39 -3.88 2.07 -11.39
C TYR A 39 -3.60 3.50 -10.93
N VAL A 40 -2.54 4.12 -11.42
CA VAL A 40 -2.19 5.51 -11.12
C VAL A 40 -2.69 6.43 -12.23
N LYS A 41 -3.25 7.59 -11.87
CA LYS A 41 -3.68 8.67 -12.78
C LYS A 41 -3.68 10.02 -12.09
N GLY A 42 -4.20 11.04 -12.77
CA GLY A 42 -4.42 12.38 -12.21
C GLY A 42 -3.12 13.05 -11.76
N ASP A 43 -3.20 13.75 -10.63
CA ASP A 43 -2.09 14.50 -10.06
C ASP A 43 -0.90 13.60 -9.71
N LEU A 44 -1.15 12.34 -9.36
CA LEU A 44 -0.08 11.41 -9.01
C LEU A 44 0.86 11.13 -10.20
N ILE A 45 0.32 10.97 -11.42
CA ILE A 45 1.17 10.87 -12.63
C ILE A 45 1.70 12.26 -13.02
N ALA A 46 0.85 13.28 -13.02
CA ALA A 46 1.21 14.59 -13.58
C ALA A 46 2.28 15.33 -12.75
N ARG A 47 2.25 15.15 -11.43
CA ARG A 47 3.07 15.91 -10.47
C ARG A 47 3.97 15.03 -9.62
N GLY A 48 3.74 13.72 -9.63
CA GLY A 48 4.37 12.78 -8.70
C GLY A 48 3.70 12.82 -7.33
N GLY A 49 4.11 11.89 -6.46
CA GLY A 49 3.52 11.74 -5.14
C GLY A 49 3.96 10.47 -4.43
N VAL A 50 3.14 10.03 -3.47
CA VAL A 50 3.43 8.91 -2.58
C VAL A 50 2.25 7.96 -2.51
N ILE A 51 2.52 6.67 -2.66
CA ILE A 51 1.59 5.60 -2.32
C ILE A 51 2.18 4.81 -1.16
N VAL A 52 1.42 4.68 -0.07
CA VAL A 52 1.71 3.73 1.00
C VAL A 52 0.86 2.49 0.77
N VAL A 53 1.49 1.32 0.68
CA VAL A 53 0.81 0.03 0.51
C VAL A 53 0.87 -0.75 1.81
N ASN A 54 -0.29 -1.13 2.34
CA ASN A 54 -0.48 -1.75 3.64
C ASN A 54 -1.22 -3.10 3.49
N PRO A 55 -0.49 -4.19 3.28
CA PRO A 55 -1.07 -5.54 3.31
C PRO A 55 -1.48 -5.92 4.74
N VAL A 56 -2.68 -6.47 4.90
CA VAL A 56 -3.24 -6.89 6.19
C VAL A 56 -3.55 -8.39 6.13
N PRO A 57 -2.85 -9.23 6.91
CA PRO A 57 -3.11 -10.66 6.97
C PRO A 57 -4.43 -10.88 7.73
N VAL A 58 -5.28 -11.74 7.19
CA VAL A 58 -6.52 -12.16 7.87
C VAL A 58 -6.77 -13.67 7.68
N PRO A 59 -7.62 -14.30 8.51
CA PRO A 59 -7.99 -15.69 8.31
C PRO A 59 -8.57 -15.95 6.89
N PRO A 60 -8.22 -17.09 6.24
CA PRO A 60 -8.66 -17.46 4.90
C PRO A 60 -10.17 -17.31 4.65
N GLU A 61 -11.01 -17.71 5.60
CA GLU A 61 -12.46 -17.57 5.51
C GLU A 61 -12.93 -16.12 5.48
N GLN A 62 -12.30 -15.25 6.29
CA GLN A 62 -12.59 -13.82 6.31
C GLN A 62 -12.16 -13.17 5.00
N TRP A 63 -10.97 -13.54 4.49
CA TRP A 63 -10.46 -13.05 3.21
C TRP A 63 -11.39 -13.43 2.05
N ARG A 64 -11.81 -14.70 1.95
CA ARG A 64 -12.73 -15.15 0.89
C ARG A 64 -14.07 -14.41 0.93
N ALA A 65 -14.63 -14.22 2.13
CA ALA A 65 -15.86 -13.46 2.30
C ALA A 65 -15.69 -12.00 1.85
N ALA A 66 -14.59 -11.35 2.25
CA ALA A 66 -14.28 -9.99 1.88
C ALA A 66 -14.08 -9.82 0.37
N VAL A 67 -13.29 -10.68 -0.27
CA VAL A 67 -13.06 -10.64 -1.73
C VAL A 67 -14.38 -10.82 -2.49
N THR A 68 -15.22 -11.78 -2.07
CA THR A 68 -16.51 -12.05 -2.72
C THR A 68 -17.46 -10.85 -2.59
N ALA A 69 -17.43 -10.15 -1.46
CA ALA A 69 -18.23 -8.97 -1.21
C ALA A 69 -17.65 -7.67 -1.82
N THR A 70 -16.41 -7.73 -2.35
CA THR A 70 -15.76 -6.57 -2.94
C THR A 70 -16.28 -6.33 -4.35
N ALA A 71 -16.81 -5.14 -4.59
CA ALA A 71 -17.29 -4.75 -5.91
C ALA A 71 -16.14 -4.82 -6.93
N PRO A 72 -16.40 -5.28 -8.16
CA PRO A 72 -15.37 -5.28 -9.20
C PRO A 72 -14.89 -3.85 -9.44
N GLY A 73 -13.56 -3.69 -9.45
CA GLY A 73 -12.92 -2.44 -9.83
C GLY A 73 -12.78 -2.30 -11.35
N LEU A 74 -11.70 -1.67 -11.78
CA LEU A 74 -11.30 -1.63 -13.19
C LEU A 74 -10.99 -3.03 -13.72
N PRO A 75 -11.17 -3.30 -15.02
CA PRO A 75 -10.72 -4.56 -15.60
C PRO A 75 -9.21 -4.72 -15.37
N PRO A 76 -8.73 -5.93 -15.02
CA PRO A 76 -7.30 -6.15 -14.83
C PRO A 76 -6.53 -5.95 -16.14
N PRO A 77 -5.20 -5.73 -16.08
CA PRO A 77 -4.36 -5.64 -17.26
C PRO A 77 -4.51 -6.87 -18.17
N ALA A 78 -4.67 -6.63 -19.48
CA ALA A 78 -4.95 -7.68 -20.46
C ALA A 78 -3.83 -8.75 -20.56
N ASP A 79 -2.60 -8.39 -20.18
CA ASP A 79 -1.42 -9.26 -20.16
C ASP A 79 -1.43 -10.31 -19.04
N LEU A 80 -2.33 -10.20 -18.06
CA LEU A 80 -2.34 -11.09 -16.88
C LEU A 80 -3.27 -12.31 -17.00
N GLY A 81 -4.07 -12.40 -18.07
CA GLY A 81 -5.05 -13.47 -18.25
C GLY A 81 -6.07 -13.59 -17.09
N SER A 82 -6.69 -14.76 -16.98
CA SER A 82 -7.59 -15.06 -15.85
C SER A 82 -6.78 -15.45 -14.60
N PRO A 83 -7.22 -15.06 -13.39
CA PRO A 83 -6.57 -15.51 -12.16
C PRO A 83 -6.65 -17.05 -12.03
N PRO A 84 -5.57 -17.71 -11.57
CA PRO A 84 -5.61 -19.14 -11.23
C PRO A 84 -6.70 -19.46 -10.19
N ALA A 85 -7.11 -20.72 -10.12
CA ALA A 85 -8.04 -21.16 -9.08
C ALA A 85 -7.46 -20.92 -7.67
N GLY A 86 -8.20 -20.18 -6.83
CA GLY A 86 -7.77 -19.79 -5.48
C GLY A 86 -7.07 -18.42 -5.39
N GLU A 87 -6.80 -17.75 -6.51
CA GLU A 87 -6.26 -16.39 -6.52
C GLU A 87 -7.38 -15.36 -6.65
N ALA A 88 -7.37 -14.33 -5.79
CA ALA A 88 -8.20 -13.15 -5.99
C ALA A 88 -7.38 -12.08 -6.71
N ARG A 89 -7.94 -11.55 -7.81
CA ARG A 89 -7.38 -10.41 -8.52
C ARG A 89 -8.26 -9.20 -8.34
N LEU A 90 -7.75 -8.20 -7.64
CA LEU A 90 -8.44 -6.95 -7.39
C LEU A 90 -7.72 -5.77 -8.04
N THR A 91 -8.47 -4.71 -8.28
CA THR A 91 -7.98 -3.50 -8.92
C THR A 91 -8.51 -2.26 -8.21
N LEU A 92 -7.73 -1.18 -8.19
CA LEU A 92 -8.18 0.12 -7.72
C LEU A 92 -7.47 1.24 -8.49
N ALA A 93 -8.04 2.44 -8.48
CA ALA A 93 -7.44 3.63 -9.08
C ALA A 93 -7.05 4.65 -8.02
N VAL A 94 -5.88 5.29 -8.20
CA VAL A 94 -5.35 6.35 -7.35
C VAL A 94 -5.07 7.58 -8.21
N GLU A 95 -5.65 8.71 -7.83
CA GLU A 95 -5.48 10.01 -8.50
C GLU A 95 -4.67 11.02 -7.68
N SER A 96 -4.81 10.94 -6.36
CA SER A 96 -4.29 11.93 -5.41
C SER A 96 -2.77 11.80 -5.24
N ARG A 97 -2.07 12.92 -5.00
CA ARG A 97 -0.60 12.92 -4.78
C ARG A 97 -0.17 12.16 -3.53
N TYR A 98 -1.10 11.87 -2.62
CA TYR A 98 -0.91 10.94 -1.51
C TYR A 98 -2.05 9.93 -1.49
N ALA A 99 -1.70 8.66 -1.37
CA ALA A 99 -2.65 7.60 -1.10
C ALA A 99 -2.08 6.57 -0.13
N ASN A 100 -2.94 6.07 0.75
CA ASN A 100 -2.71 4.89 1.55
C ASN A 100 -3.68 3.80 1.10
N VAL A 101 -3.12 2.75 0.50
CA VAL A 101 -3.82 1.59 -0.01
C VAL A 101 -3.66 0.46 0.98
N GLN A 102 -4.78 0.00 1.53
CA GLN A 102 -4.83 -1.19 2.36
C GLN A 102 -5.55 -2.31 1.62
N PHE A 103 -5.11 -3.54 1.81
CA PHE A 103 -5.82 -4.70 1.28
C PHE A 103 -5.63 -5.92 2.17
N LEU A 104 -6.66 -6.76 2.21
CA LEU A 104 -6.64 -8.01 2.96
C LEU A 104 -5.97 -9.10 2.13
N PHE A 105 -5.17 -9.95 2.76
CA PHE A 105 -4.64 -11.18 2.16
C PHE A 105 -4.73 -12.35 3.15
N PRO A 106 -4.78 -13.60 2.67
CA PRO A 106 -4.93 -14.75 3.56
C PRO A 106 -3.63 -14.99 4.35
N GLU A 107 -3.76 -15.21 5.66
CA GLU A 107 -2.65 -15.57 6.54
C GLU A 107 -1.87 -16.81 6.04
N GLY A 108 -0.55 -16.79 6.23
CA GLY A 108 0.33 -17.87 5.78
C GLY A 108 0.54 -17.94 4.26
N THR A 109 0.01 -16.99 3.50
CA THR A 109 0.14 -16.94 2.03
C THR A 109 1.00 -15.78 1.55
N ARG A 110 1.17 -15.68 0.23
CA ARG A 110 1.88 -14.57 -0.42
C ARG A 110 0.88 -13.67 -1.15
N TYR A 111 1.19 -12.39 -1.19
CA TYR A 111 0.50 -11.42 -2.02
C TYR A 111 1.43 -10.87 -3.10
N THR A 112 0.84 -10.37 -4.18
CA THR A 112 1.50 -9.56 -5.20
C THR A 112 0.74 -8.26 -5.34
N TYR A 113 1.45 -7.15 -5.48
CA TYR A 113 0.84 -5.92 -5.95
C TYR A 113 1.67 -5.32 -7.08
N ARG A 114 1.03 -4.55 -7.95
CA ARG A 114 1.68 -3.90 -9.08
C ARG A 114 1.07 -2.52 -9.36
N LEU A 115 1.93 -1.59 -9.75
CA LEU A 115 1.56 -0.24 -10.15
C LEU A 115 1.52 -0.17 -11.66
N ARG A 116 0.43 0.37 -12.23
CA ARG A 116 0.26 0.55 -13.67
C ARG A 116 -0.35 1.92 -13.95
N PRO A 117 -0.04 2.57 -15.09
CA PRO A 117 -0.82 3.70 -15.55
C PRO A 117 -2.28 3.28 -15.73
N HIS A 118 -3.22 4.14 -15.38
CA HIS A 118 -4.63 3.93 -15.66
C HIS A 118 -4.85 3.72 -17.17
N PRO A 119 -5.78 2.85 -17.60
CA PRO A 119 -6.01 2.58 -19.03
C PRO A 119 -6.31 3.84 -19.85
N ASP A 120 -7.05 4.78 -19.25
CA ASP A 120 -7.36 6.08 -19.88
C ASP A 120 -6.26 7.14 -19.73
N ALA A 121 -5.18 6.85 -19.00
CA ALA A 121 -4.07 7.79 -18.87
C ALA A 121 -3.33 7.89 -20.21
N ARG A 122 -3.07 9.12 -20.65
CA ARG A 122 -2.29 9.38 -21.88
C ARG A 122 -0.79 9.05 -21.75
N ALA A 123 -0.36 8.45 -20.64
CA ALA A 123 1.04 8.14 -20.38
C ALA A 123 1.37 6.72 -20.89
N PRO A 124 2.24 6.57 -21.91
CA PRO A 124 2.49 5.27 -22.54
C PRO A 124 3.45 4.37 -21.76
N ALA A 125 4.19 4.89 -20.77
CA ALA A 125 5.16 4.13 -19.99
C ALA A 125 4.65 3.85 -18.56
N PRO A 126 4.97 2.68 -17.98
CA PRO A 126 4.76 2.48 -16.55
C PRO A 126 5.51 3.57 -15.77
N PRO A 127 4.93 4.08 -14.67
CA PRO A 127 5.63 5.06 -13.85
C PRO A 127 6.94 4.42 -13.38
N ASP A 128 8.04 5.17 -13.46
CA ASP A 128 9.20 4.85 -12.64
C ASP A 128 8.73 4.84 -11.19
N VAL A 129 9.20 3.90 -10.37
CA VAL A 129 8.80 3.82 -8.96
C VAL A 129 10.02 3.56 -8.10
N GLN A 130 10.06 4.18 -6.93
CA GLN A 130 11.13 3.96 -5.96
C GLN A 130 10.53 3.59 -4.61
N ILE A 131 10.99 2.48 -4.05
CA ILE A 131 10.60 2.08 -2.68
C ILE A 131 11.46 2.90 -1.71
N LEU A 132 10.81 3.65 -0.81
CA LEU A 132 11.47 4.54 0.13
C LEU A 132 11.65 3.94 1.53
N GLU A 133 10.70 3.10 1.94
CA GLU A 133 10.62 2.54 3.27
C GLU A 133 9.81 1.24 3.26
N VAL A 134 10.20 0.30 4.12
CA VAL A 134 9.41 -0.88 4.49
C VAL A 134 9.38 -0.91 6.03
N ALA A 135 8.25 -0.57 6.65
CA ALA A 135 8.09 -0.57 8.12
C ALA A 135 6.91 -1.47 8.51
N GLY A 136 6.83 -2.02 9.73
CA GLY A 136 5.85 -3.07 10.04
C GLY A 136 5.41 -3.21 11.50
N ASP A 137 4.42 -4.07 11.71
CA ASP A 137 3.82 -4.51 12.99
C ASP A 137 3.22 -3.40 13.87
N TYR A 138 2.64 -2.38 13.25
CA TYR A 138 1.83 -1.37 13.93
C TYR A 138 0.33 -1.64 13.79
N GLU A 139 -0.45 -1.28 14.80
CA GLU A 139 -1.91 -1.27 14.71
C GLU A 139 -2.39 -0.11 13.81
N LEU A 140 -3.30 -0.42 12.89
CA LEU A 140 -3.90 0.55 11.99
C LEU A 140 -4.93 1.40 12.76
N SER A 141 -4.80 2.72 12.65
CA SER A 141 -5.76 3.67 13.22
C SER A 141 -6.74 4.24 12.20
N VAL A 142 -6.45 4.07 10.93
CA VAL A 142 -7.23 4.53 9.78
C VAL A 142 -7.27 3.35 8.83
N GLY A 143 -8.40 3.12 8.20
CA GLY A 143 -8.52 1.97 7.32
C GLY A 143 -9.34 0.84 7.94
N PHE A 144 -8.82 -0.38 7.78
CA PHE A 144 -9.20 -1.55 8.56
C PHE A 144 -8.69 -1.39 10.01
N ALA A 145 -9.24 -0.39 10.70
CA ALA A 145 -8.79 0.03 12.01
C ALA A 145 -8.85 -1.12 13.02
N GLY A 146 -7.84 -1.22 13.87
CA GLY A 146 -7.67 -2.31 14.83
C GLY A 146 -6.95 -3.54 14.28
N GLN A 147 -6.64 -3.59 12.98
CA GLN A 147 -5.83 -4.67 12.39
C GLN A 147 -4.33 -4.33 12.43
N GLN A 148 -3.48 -5.35 12.48
CA GLN A 148 -2.02 -5.19 12.38
C GLN A 148 -1.58 -5.15 10.90
N THR A 149 -0.58 -4.33 10.59
CA THR A 149 0.05 -4.32 9.25
C THR A 149 1.15 -5.38 9.17
N SER A 150 1.20 -6.16 8.09
CA SER A 150 2.31 -7.10 7.84
C SER A 150 3.51 -6.46 7.12
N GLY A 151 3.76 -5.17 7.39
CA GLY A 151 4.76 -4.38 6.69
C GLY A 151 4.15 -3.42 5.68
N ASP A 152 4.05 -2.14 6.03
CA ASP A 152 3.80 -1.05 5.10
C ASP A 152 4.97 -0.84 4.14
N ARG A 153 4.65 -0.36 2.94
CA ARG A 153 5.64 0.03 1.93
C ARG A 153 5.33 1.43 1.45
N THR A 154 6.25 2.35 1.68
CA THR A 154 6.14 3.71 1.14
C THR A 154 6.82 3.76 -0.21
N ILE A 155 6.06 4.05 -1.24
CA ILE A 155 6.49 4.08 -2.64
C ILE A 155 6.38 5.51 -3.15
N ARG A 156 7.47 6.01 -3.72
CA ARG A 156 7.48 7.26 -4.47
C ARG A 156 7.06 7.02 -5.91
N ILE A 157 6.16 7.87 -6.38
CA ILE A 157 5.90 8.09 -7.80
C ILE A 157 6.65 9.38 -8.18
N PRO A 158 7.74 9.30 -8.96
CA PRO A 158 8.48 10.46 -9.44
C PRO A 158 7.60 11.38 -10.27
N GLY A 159 7.86 12.67 -10.17
CA GLY A 159 7.24 13.70 -11.00
C GLY A 159 7.93 15.04 -10.78
N PRO A 160 7.53 16.08 -11.53
CA PRO A 160 8.17 17.40 -11.49
C PRO A 160 8.14 18.05 -10.11
N ASP A 161 7.18 17.66 -9.26
CA ASP A 161 6.97 18.26 -7.94
C ASP A 161 7.25 17.27 -6.79
N THR A 162 7.82 16.08 -7.07
CA THR A 162 8.09 15.05 -6.05
C THR A 162 9.40 14.30 -6.32
N ASP A 163 10.48 14.73 -5.67
CA ASP A 163 11.70 13.95 -5.54
C ASP A 163 11.65 12.97 -4.33
N GLU A 164 12.76 12.28 -4.05
CA GLU A 164 12.84 11.35 -2.90
C GLU A 164 12.58 12.05 -1.55
N ARG A 165 13.18 13.22 -1.33
CA ARG A 165 13.06 13.95 -0.07
C ARG A 165 11.63 14.45 0.11
N ASP A 166 11.08 15.01 -0.95
CA ASP A 166 9.73 15.55 -1.00
C ASP A 166 8.68 14.47 -0.70
N ALA A 167 8.88 13.28 -1.27
CA ALA A 167 8.06 12.12 -0.98
C ALA A 167 8.12 11.71 0.50
N ARG A 168 9.31 11.70 1.13
CA ARG A 168 9.44 11.40 2.56
C ARG A 168 8.70 12.42 3.42
N VAL A 169 8.84 13.72 3.12
CA VAL A 169 8.12 14.78 3.84
C VAL A 169 6.61 14.62 3.71
N LEU A 170 6.11 14.34 2.50
CA LEU A 170 4.67 14.12 2.28
C LEU A 170 4.15 12.91 3.06
N ALA A 171 4.92 11.81 3.11
CA ALA A 171 4.58 10.64 3.91
C ALA A 171 4.51 10.95 5.42
N VAL A 172 5.45 11.75 5.93
CA VAL A 172 5.45 12.19 7.35
C VAL A 172 4.23 13.06 7.65
N ILE A 173 3.92 14.03 6.78
CA ILE A 173 2.74 14.89 6.94
C ILE A 173 1.48 14.04 7.05
N ALA A 174 1.33 13.02 6.20
CA ALA A 174 0.17 12.15 6.22
C ALA A 174 0.10 11.20 7.43
N ARG A 175 1.23 10.92 8.08
CA ARG A 175 1.28 10.08 9.29
C ARG A 175 1.10 10.89 10.57
N ASP A 176 1.36 12.19 10.57
CA ASP A 176 1.20 13.03 11.76
C ASP A 176 -0.31 13.19 12.08
N ARG A 177 -0.68 12.83 13.31
CA ARG A 177 -2.07 12.76 13.78
C ARG A 177 -2.48 13.93 14.64
N SER A 178 -1.73 15.03 14.63
CA SER A 178 -2.07 16.23 15.40
C SER A 178 -3.48 16.75 15.03
N ALA A 179 -4.23 17.23 16.03
CA ALA A 179 -5.64 17.63 15.88
C ALA A 179 -5.90 18.77 14.88
N ARG A 180 -4.84 19.44 14.40
CA ARG A 180 -4.90 20.54 13.43
C ARG A 180 -4.78 20.08 11.97
N GLN A 181 -4.78 18.77 11.73
CA GLN A 181 -4.52 18.23 10.40
C GLN A 181 -5.76 17.93 9.58
N PRO A 182 -5.67 18.11 8.25
CA PRO A 182 -6.68 17.59 7.34
C PRO A 182 -6.78 16.07 7.51
N ARG A 183 -8.00 15.60 7.74
CA ARG A 183 -8.25 14.19 8.00
C ARG A 183 -8.20 13.43 6.68
N ILE A 184 -7.46 12.33 6.68
CA ILE A 184 -7.50 11.39 5.57
C ILE A 184 -8.90 10.80 5.48
N ALA A 185 -9.52 10.89 4.30
CA ALA A 185 -10.80 10.28 3.99
C ALA A 185 -10.57 8.93 3.30
N CYS A 186 -11.35 7.93 3.68
CA CYS A 186 -11.21 6.58 3.13
C CYS A 186 -12.47 6.13 2.41
N ALA A 187 -12.29 5.63 1.19
CA ALA A 187 -13.27 4.82 0.49
C ALA A 187 -13.00 3.35 0.84
N ALA A 188 -13.88 2.77 1.66
CA ALA A 188 -13.74 1.38 2.12
C ALA A 188 -14.55 0.42 1.25
N GLN A 189 -13.89 -0.64 0.80
CA GLN A 189 -14.50 -1.88 0.30
C GLN A 189 -14.10 -3.03 1.24
N PRO A 190 -14.82 -4.16 1.25
CA PRO A 190 -14.54 -5.23 2.19
C PRO A 190 -13.11 -5.79 2.15
N ALA A 191 -12.48 -5.92 0.97
CA ALA A 191 -11.11 -6.43 0.84
C ALA A 191 -10.05 -5.36 0.55
N ILE A 192 -10.44 -4.13 0.21
CA ILE A 192 -9.54 -3.02 -0.15
C ILE A 192 -10.04 -1.73 0.47
N GLN A 193 -9.13 -0.92 0.98
CA GLN A 193 -9.43 0.43 1.41
C GLN A 193 -8.44 1.43 0.82
N LEU A 194 -8.98 2.49 0.21
CA LEU A 194 -8.20 3.59 -0.33
C LEU A 194 -8.43 4.83 0.51
N CYS A 195 -7.37 5.31 1.13
CA CYS A 195 -7.36 6.48 1.99
C CYS A 195 -6.54 7.61 1.34
N THR A 196 -7.13 8.78 1.16
CA THR A 196 -6.50 9.95 0.52
C THR A 196 -6.87 11.23 1.26
N PHE A 197 -6.13 12.31 1.03
CA PHE A 197 -6.60 13.61 1.46
C PHE A 197 -7.77 14.09 0.58
N PRO A 198 -8.83 14.68 1.17
CA PRO A 198 -9.89 15.34 0.41
C PRO A 198 -9.34 16.42 -0.51
N GLN A 199 -9.95 16.58 -1.69
CA GLN A 199 -9.47 17.57 -2.67
C GLN A 199 -9.44 19.01 -2.12
N ALA A 200 -10.40 19.35 -1.27
CA ALA A 200 -10.50 20.66 -0.63
C ALA A 200 -9.34 20.96 0.32
N ASP A 201 -8.65 19.94 0.84
CA ASP A 201 -7.57 20.10 1.82
C ASP A 201 -6.19 20.28 1.17
N TRP A 202 -6.06 19.96 -0.13
CA TRP A 202 -4.78 20.01 -0.85
C TRP A 202 -4.06 21.36 -0.83
N PRO A 203 -4.74 22.52 -0.88
CA PRO A 203 -4.06 23.81 -0.72
C PRO A 203 -3.31 23.92 0.61
N ALA A 204 -3.95 23.53 1.72
CA ALA A 204 -3.35 23.57 3.05
C ALA A 204 -2.22 22.55 3.19
N ILE A 205 -2.41 21.34 2.64
CA ILE A 205 -1.39 20.28 2.62
C ILE A 205 -0.18 20.72 1.81
N SER A 206 -0.39 21.31 0.63
CA SER A 206 0.68 21.76 -0.26
C SER A 206 1.50 22.88 0.39
N GLU A 207 0.86 23.83 1.05
CA GLU A 207 1.56 24.90 1.75
C GLU A 207 2.36 24.37 2.94
N ARG A 208 1.78 23.46 3.73
CA ARG A 208 2.53 22.79 4.79
C ARG A 208 3.71 22.02 4.22
N TRP A 209 3.48 21.19 3.21
CA TRP A 209 4.52 20.39 2.58
C TRP A 209 5.68 21.24 2.07
N ARG A 210 5.37 22.35 1.39
CA ARG A 210 6.37 23.33 0.96
C ARG A 210 7.18 23.88 2.14
N ARG A 211 6.53 24.24 3.25
CA ARG A 211 7.19 24.75 4.46
C ARG A 211 8.08 23.71 5.13
N GLU A 212 7.61 22.47 5.29
CA GLU A 212 8.38 21.37 5.90
C GLU A 212 9.59 21.02 5.02
N ARG A 213 9.42 21.02 3.68
CA ARG A 213 10.52 20.86 2.74
C ARG A 213 11.58 21.94 2.91
N LEU A 214 11.19 23.21 2.94
CA LEU A 214 12.13 24.32 3.13
C LEU A 214 12.81 24.28 4.51
N ALA A 215 12.10 23.82 5.55
CA ALA A 215 12.69 23.62 6.87
C ALA A 215 13.75 22.51 6.83
N LEU A 216 13.43 21.37 6.22
CA LEU A 216 14.35 20.25 6.06
C LEU A 216 15.58 20.63 5.21
N ASP A 217 15.39 21.37 4.11
CA ASP A 217 16.49 21.86 3.27
C ASP A 217 17.43 22.81 4.03
N ARG A 218 16.88 23.65 4.91
CA ARG A 218 17.69 24.49 5.80
C ARG A 218 18.48 23.66 6.79
N GLU A 219 17.87 22.63 7.37
CA GLU A 219 18.57 21.74 8.30
C GLU A 219 19.71 20.98 7.61
N TYR A 220 19.50 20.48 6.40
CA TYR A 220 20.56 19.84 5.63
C TYR A 220 21.73 20.78 5.35
N ARG A 221 21.45 22.01 4.87
CA ARG A 221 22.50 23.02 4.68
C ARG A 221 23.23 23.35 5.99
N ARG A 222 22.49 23.42 7.10
CA ARG A 222 23.07 23.66 8.42
C ARG A 222 24.03 22.55 8.82
N MET A 223 23.64 21.28 8.63
CA MET A 223 24.49 20.13 8.94
C MET A 223 25.72 20.05 8.02
N GLU A 224 25.56 20.33 6.73
CA GLU A 224 26.66 20.40 5.75
C GLU A 224 27.69 21.46 6.13
N ARG A 225 27.24 22.68 6.47
CA ARG A 225 28.13 23.77 6.90
C ARG A 225 28.84 23.49 8.23
N LEU A 226 28.17 22.78 9.14
CA LEU A 226 28.77 22.33 10.39
C LEU A 226 29.88 21.31 10.13
N ASP A 227 29.61 20.30 9.28
CA ASP A 227 30.59 19.28 8.89
C ASP A 227 31.80 19.91 8.18
N GLU A 228 31.58 20.84 7.25
CA GLU A 228 32.65 21.61 6.60
C GLU A 228 33.55 22.33 7.61
N CYS A 229 32.96 22.98 8.62
CA CYS A 229 33.70 23.66 9.68
C CYS A 229 34.51 22.67 10.52
N GLN A 230 33.93 21.54 10.90
CA GLN A 230 34.60 20.50 11.68
C GLN A 230 35.79 19.91 10.92
N GLN A 231 35.59 19.56 9.65
CA GLN A 231 36.67 19.05 8.79
C GLN A 231 37.78 20.08 8.55
N ALA A 232 37.45 21.38 8.46
CA ALA A 232 38.46 22.44 8.39
C ALA A 232 39.28 22.52 9.69
N ALA A 233 38.63 22.46 10.85
CA ALA A 233 39.28 22.48 12.14
C ALA A 233 40.23 21.29 12.36
N GLU A 234 39.78 20.08 11.97
CA GLU A 234 40.59 18.86 12.05
C GLU A 234 41.84 18.95 11.17
N ARG A 235 41.72 19.47 9.95
CA ARG A 235 42.86 19.71 9.05
C ARG A 235 43.89 20.68 9.64
N ASP A 236 43.43 21.65 10.40
CA ASP A 236 44.27 22.61 11.12
C ASP A 236 44.86 22.05 12.43
N GLY A 237 44.64 20.77 12.75
CA GLY A 237 45.16 20.13 13.97
C GLY A 237 44.40 20.49 15.24
N ARG A 238 43.21 21.06 15.12
CA ARG A 238 42.40 21.54 16.24
C ARG A 238 41.43 20.44 16.70
N ARG A 239 41.56 19.96 17.94
CA ARG A 239 40.87 18.73 18.41
C ARG A 239 39.95 18.88 19.63
N ARG A 240 39.72 20.07 20.19
CA ARG A 240 39.08 20.25 21.52
C ARG A 240 37.91 21.24 21.57
N SER A 241 37.29 21.52 20.44
CA SER A 241 36.63 22.80 20.18
C SER A 241 35.41 22.59 19.30
N ALA A 242 34.35 23.36 19.57
CA ALA A 242 33.11 23.29 18.82
C ALA A 242 33.07 24.34 17.70
N CYS A 243 32.50 23.95 16.57
CA CYS A 243 32.03 24.89 15.57
C CYS A 243 30.71 25.48 16.07
N GLU A 244 30.67 26.79 16.26
CA GLU A 244 29.49 27.51 16.74
C GLU A 244 28.77 28.21 15.59
N LEU A 245 27.44 28.20 15.63
CA LEU A 245 26.61 28.92 14.66
C LEU A 245 26.73 30.43 14.92
N VAL A 246 27.12 31.20 13.92
CA VAL A 246 27.29 32.66 14.01
C VAL A 246 26.33 33.47 13.14
N SER A 247 25.59 32.81 12.25
CA SER A 247 24.56 33.41 11.40
C SER A 247 23.22 33.55 12.12
N GLY A 248 22.40 34.54 11.73
CA GLY A 248 21.03 34.68 12.24
C GLY A 248 20.08 33.57 11.76
N GLU A 249 18.92 33.41 12.41
CA GLU A 249 17.94 32.34 12.14
C GLU A 249 17.43 32.28 10.69
N ASN A 250 17.49 33.39 9.96
CA ASN A 250 16.98 33.52 8.59
C ASN A 250 18.09 33.65 7.53
N GLU A 251 19.36 33.53 7.94
CA GLU A 251 20.51 33.64 7.05
C GLU A 251 21.02 32.25 6.64
N GLU A 252 21.89 32.21 5.62
CA GLU A 252 22.60 30.97 5.31
C GLU A 252 23.44 30.55 6.54
N PRO A 253 23.35 29.29 7.00
CA PRO A 253 24.03 28.87 8.22
C PRO A 253 25.54 29.02 8.08
N ARG A 254 26.16 29.81 8.97
CA ARG A 254 27.62 29.99 9.03
C ARG A 254 28.13 29.51 10.35
N TYR A 255 29.17 28.70 10.31
CA TYR A 255 29.84 28.15 11.47
C TYR A 255 31.24 28.72 11.58
N GLU A 256 31.59 29.18 12.78
CA GLU A 256 32.94 29.58 13.11
C GLU A 256 33.52 28.64 14.16
N TYR A 257 34.77 28.27 13.93
CA TYR A 257 35.53 27.53 14.91
C TYR A 257 35.80 28.42 16.14
N ARG A 258 35.49 27.92 17.34
CA ARG A 258 35.82 28.57 18.61
C ARG A 258 36.79 27.68 19.42
N PRO A 259 38.01 28.16 19.72
CA PRO A 259 39.05 27.37 20.41
C PRO A 259 38.70 27.03 21.85
#